data_AF-A0A2G6TXL3-F1
#
_entry.id   AF-A0A2G6TXL3-F1
#
_cell.length_a   1.000
_cell.length_b   1.000
_cell.length_c   1.000
_cell.angle_alpha   90.00
_cell.angle_beta   90.00
_cell.angle_gamma   90.00
#
_symmetry.space_group_name_H-M   'P 1'
#
loop_
_entity.id
_entity.type
_entity.pdbx_description
1 polymer ?
#
loop_
_entity_poly.entity_id
_entity_poly.type
_entity_poly.pdbx_seq_one_letter_code
_entity_poly.pdbx_strand_id
1 'polypeptide(L)'
;MKLNLLTLHESDLAALPDGVYIRRLTHPITEMFMALLPAVEINGSSKIAVVLGPQGEAEAFDNVLGVTAVFVEDFDFAHFLAQDRTAQNQQLLELLRECLMDIANRKGPNPQAVQAINAAADAVVQRQFQLTLPIKKLGKRSKDRKSRVEVFRRLDSEVGEAWYCEVTRAGQSTPQKLWMSDVPGFIDRRDYFKTAEISGNSYIVKSRLGRVVFETPLA
;
A
#
# COMPACT_ATOMS: atom_id res chain seq x y z
N MET A 1 20.29 -1.68 2.28
CA MET A 1 19.36 -0.67 2.85
C MET A 1 17.98 -1.29 3.06
N LYS A 2 17.16 -0.74 3.96
CA LYS A 2 15.75 -1.17 4.09
C LYS A 2 14.93 -0.65 2.92
N LEU A 3 14.13 -1.52 2.30
CA LEU A 3 13.16 -1.14 1.27
C LEU A 3 12.07 -0.25 1.90
N ASN A 4 11.87 0.93 1.31
CA ASN A 4 10.90 1.93 1.79
C ASN A 4 9.84 2.27 0.74
N LEU A 5 10.10 1.99 -0.54
CA LEU A 5 9.17 2.20 -1.64
C LEU A 5 9.25 1.03 -2.60
N LEU A 6 8.09 0.47 -2.92
CA LEU A 6 7.91 -0.54 -3.95
C LEU A 6 6.78 -0.09 -4.85
N THR A 7 7.02 -0.04 -6.15
CA THR A 7 5.99 0.32 -7.14
C THR A 7 5.93 -0.72 -8.24
N LEU A 8 4.72 -1.07 -8.63
CA LEU A 8 4.42 -1.86 -9.82
C LEU A 8 3.50 -1.00 -10.69
N HIS A 9 3.91 -0.64 -11.90
CA HIS A 9 3.14 0.27 -12.75
C HIS A 9 3.45 0.03 -14.22
N GLU A 10 2.60 0.54 -15.08
CA GLU A 10 2.79 0.60 -16.53
C GLU A 10 3.96 1.52 -16.92
N SER A 11 4.64 1.17 -18.00
CA SER A 11 5.56 2.06 -18.73
C SER A 11 4.78 3.13 -19.49
N ASP A 12 5.44 4.24 -19.81
CA ASP A 12 4.85 5.31 -20.63
C ASP A 12 4.51 4.87 -22.06
N LEU A 13 5.11 3.76 -22.52
CA LEU A 13 4.88 3.16 -23.84
C LEU A 13 3.84 2.02 -23.81
N ALA A 14 3.25 1.72 -22.65
CA ALA A 14 2.23 0.69 -22.53
C ALA A 14 0.97 1.07 -23.34
N ALA A 15 0.57 0.18 -24.24
CA ALA A 15 -0.66 0.34 -25.02
C ALA A 15 -1.88 -0.05 -24.17
N LEU A 16 -2.39 0.91 -23.39
CA LEU A 16 -3.56 0.72 -22.52
C LEU A 16 -4.81 1.41 -23.10
N PRO A 17 -6.02 0.88 -22.84
CA PRO A 17 -7.26 1.59 -23.13
C PRO A 17 -7.37 2.91 -22.34
N ASP A 18 -8.04 3.89 -22.91
CA ASP A 18 -8.26 5.19 -22.27
C ASP A 18 -8.87 5.06 -20.87
N GLY A 19 -8.29 5.77 -19.91
CA GLY A 19 -8.76 5.80 -18.52
C GLY A 19 -8.33 4.60 -17.67
N VAL A 20 -7.63 3.62 -18.24
CA VAL A 20 -7.00 2.53 -17.47
C VAL A 20 -5.67 3.01 -16.90
N TYR A 21 -5.51 2.84 -15.59
CA TYR A 21 -4.27 3.15 -14.88
C TYR A 21 -3.87 1.91 -14.07
N ILE A 22 -2.87 1.18 -14.52
CA ILE A 22 -2.46 -0.09 -13.90
C ILE A 22 -1.98 0.16 -12.48
N ARG A 23 -1.30 1.29 -12.25
CA ARG A 23 -0.92 1.75 -10.91
C ARG A 23 -2.07 1.75 -9.89
N ARG A 24 -3.32 2.05 -10.30
CA ARG A 24 -4.47 2.03 -9.38
C ARG A 24 -4.82 0.61 -8.92
N LEU A 25 -4.58 -0.37 -9.79
CA LEU A 25 -4.85 -1.79 -9.55
C LEU A 25 -3.74 -2.45 -8.74
N THR A 26 -2.50 -1.98 -8.89
CA THR A 26 -1.32 -2.54 -8.23
C THR A 26 -1.04 -1.91 -6.87
N HIS A 27 -1.43 -0.65 -6.65
CA HIS A 27 -1.20 0.09 -5.41
C HIS A 27 -1.54 -0.71 -4.13
N PRO A 28 -2.78 -1.23 -3.95
CA PRO A 28 -3.10 -2.01 -2.75
C PRO A 28 -2.24 -3.26 -2.62
N ILE A 29 -1.86 -3.93 -3.72
CA ILE A 29 -1.00 -5.12 -3.71
C ILE A 29 0.40 -4.78 -3.22
N THR A 30 1.00 -3.73 -3.79
CA THR A 30 2.36 -3.29 -3.39
C THR A 30 2.40 -2.82 -1.94
N GLU A 31 1.39 -2.11 -1.46
CA GLU A 31 1.32 -1.64 -0.07
C GLU A 31 1.03 -2.78 0.92
N MET A 32 0.19 -3.75 0.55
CA MET A 32 -0.02 -4.96 1.35
C MET A 32 1.27 -5.76 1.47
N PHE A 33 1.95 -5.99 0.35
CA PHE A 33 3.22 -6.70 0.31
C PHE A 33 4.26 -5.99 1.19
N MET A 34 4.44 -4.67 1.03
CA MET A 34 5.35 -3.86 1.83
C MET A 34 5.02 -3.86 3.33
N ALA A 35 3.73 -3.93 3.70
CA ALA A 35 3.32 -4.00 5.09
C ALA A 35 3.62 -5.36 5.75
N LEU A 36 3.70 -6.42 4.95
CA LEU A 36 3.92 -7.80 5.40
C LEU A 36 5.38 -8.26 5.22
N LEU A 37 6.16 -7.58 4.37
CA LEU A 37 7.57 -7.85 4.16
C LEU A 37 8.37 -7.52 5.43
N PRO A 38 9.10 -8.49 6.03
CA PRO A 38 9.98 -8.20 7.14
C PRO A 38 11.12 -7.26 6.72
N ALA A 39 11.80 -6.65 7.70
CA ALA A 39 12.97 -5.84 7.39
C ALA A 39 14.08 -6.74 6.82
N VAL A 40 14.28 -6.67 5.51
CA VAL A 40 15.27 -7.44 4.76
C VAL A 40 15.90 -6.57 3.69
N GLU A 41 17.16 -6.84 3.37
CA GLU A 41 17.82 -6.25 2.22
C GLU A 41 17.64 -7.15 1.00
N ILE A 42 17.13 -6.59 -0.10
CA ILE A 42 16.92 -7.33 -1.36
C ILE A 42 18.20 -7.27 -2.21
N ASN A 43 18.56 -6.08 -2.71
CA ASN A 43 19.77 -5.87 -3.52
C ASN A 43 20.55 -4.61 -3.11
N GLY A 44 20.34 -4.14 -1.87
CA GLY A 44 20.89 -2.88 -1.36
C GLY A 44 20.01 -1.65 -1.60
N SER A 45 18.94 -1.76 -2.38
CA SER A 45 18.09 -0.61 -2.74
C SER A 45 17.07 -0.27 -1.65
N SER A 46 16.79 1.03 -1.51
CA SER A 46 15.70 1.55 -0.67
C SER A 46 14.41 1.79 -1.45
N LYS A 47 14.48 1.77 -2.78
CA LYS A 47 13.35 1.94 -3.71
C LYS A 47 13.48 0.94 -4.85
N ILE A 48 12.40 0.23 -5.16
CA ILE A 48 12.34 -0.70 -6.29
C ILE A 48 11.10 -0.36 -7.13
N ALA A 49 11.30 -0.23 -8.43
CA ALA A 49 10.25 -0.09 -9.42
C ALA A 49 10.25 -1.32 -10.35
N VAL A 50 9.10 -1.97 -10.44
CA VAL A 50 8.80 -2.95 -11.49
C VAL A 50 7.87 -2.24 -12.49
N VAL A 51 8.31 -2.14 -13.73
CA VAL A 51 7.62 -1.41 -14.80
C VAL A 51 7.10 -2.42 -15.82
N LEU A 52 5.83 -2.35 -16.15
CA LEU A 52 5.15 -3.27 -17.07
C LEU A 52 5.10 -2.66 -18.47
N GLY A 53 5.48 -3.44 -19.48
CA GLY A 53 5.53 -3.01 -20.87
C GLY A 53 6.90 -2.50 -21.32
N PRO A 54 6.98 -1.96 -22.56
CA PRO A 54 8.24 -1.71 -23.23
C PRO A 54 9.14 -0.71 -22.47
N GLN A 55 10.43 -1.00 -22.39
CA GLN A 55 11.40 -0.09 -21.79
C GLN A 55 11.61 1.18 -22.63
N GLY A 56 11.69 1.03 -23.95
CA GLY A 56 12.03 2.14 -24.86
C GLY A 56 13.38 2.77 -24.52
N GLU A 57 13.40 4.11 -24.41
CA GLU A 57 14.60 4.88 -24.05
C GLU A 57 14.81 5.02 -22.53
N ALA A 58 13.90 4.46 -21.70
CA ALA A 58 14.06 4.51 -20.26
C ALA A 58 15.24 3.63 -19.80
N GLU A 59 15.92 4.02 -18.73
CA GLU A 59 17.02 3.22 -18.19
C GLU A 59 16.52 2.19 -17.18
N ALA A 60 16.85 0.91 -17.41
CA ALA A 60 16.86 -0.09 -16.36
C ALA A 60 18.13 0.08 -15.52
N PHE A 61 18.00 0.02 -14.20
CA PHE A 61 19.15 0.17 -13.29
C PHE A 61 19.03 -0.75 -12.09
N ASP A 62 20.18 -1.26 -11.64
CA ASP A 62 20.29 -2.15 -10.48
C ASP A 62 21.12 -1.49 -9.40
N ASN A 63 20.44 -1.10 -8.32
CA ASN A 63 21.03 -0.49 -7.12
C ASN A 63 21.84 0.80 -7.37
N VAL A 64 21.55 1.52 -8.46
CA VAL A 64 22.17 2.83 -8.75
C VAL A 64 21.58 3.87 -7.80
N LEU A 65 22.45 4.54 -7.02
CA LEU A 65 22.05 5.51 -5.99
C LEU A 65 20.99 4.97 -4.99
N GLY A 66 21.01 3.66 -4.73
CA GLY A 66 20.07 2.99 -3.84
C GLY A 66 18.66 2.79 -4.42
N VAL A 67 18.52 2.84 -5.74
CA VAL A 67 17.27 2.63 -6.49
C VAL A 67 17.46 1.48 -7.49
N THR A 68 16.40 0.72 -7.75
CA THR A 68 16.35 -0.29 -8.82
C THR A 68 15.10 -0.10 -9.65
N ALA A 69 15.23 -0.20 -10.96
CA ALA A 69 14.11 -0.25 -11.91
C ALA A 69 14.32 -1.41 -12.88
N VAL A 70 13.27 -2.22 -13.03
CA VAL A 70 13.25 -3.38 -13.94
C VAL A 70 11.99 -3.31 -14.80
N PHE A 71 12.09 -3.83 -16.02
CA PHE A 71 11.01 -3.86 -16.98
C PHE A 71 10.55 -5.30 -17.22
N VAL A 72 9.23 -5.50 -17.27
CA VAL A 72 8.58 -6.73 -17.72
C VAL A 72 7.93 -6.40 -19.06
N GLU A 73 8.71 -6.53 -20.13
CA GLU A 73 8.34 -6.02 -21.45
C GLU A 73 7.24 -6.83 -22.13
N ASP A 74 7.08 -8.10 -21.74
CA ASP A 74 6.14 -9.07 -22.30
C ASP A 74 4.82 -9.16 -21.52
N PHE A 75 4.52 -8.18 -20.66
CA PHE A 75 3.27 -8.17 -19.91
C PHE A 75 2.05 -8.00 -20.83
N ASP A 76 1.21 -9.03 -20.91
CA ASP A 76 -0.03 -9.00 -21.69
C ASP A 76 -1.15 -8.24 -20.95
N PHE A 77 -1.22 -6.93 -21.20
CA PHE A 77 -2.26 -6.08 -20.63
C PHE A 77 -3.67 -6.47 -21.07
N ALA A 78 -3.87 -6.94 -22.30
CA ALA A 78 -5.18 -7.28 -22.81
C ALA A 78 -5.74 -8.51 -22.08
N HIS A 79 -4.91 -9.55 -21.94
CA HIS A 79 -5.25 -10.72 -21.15
C HIS A 79 -5.49 -10.37 -19.67
N PHE A 80 -4.58 -9.60 -19.06
CA PHE A 80 -4.70 -9.18 -17.67
C PHE A 80 -6.01 -8.41 -17.40
N LEU A 81 -6.37 -7.47 -18.26
CA LEU A 81 -7.59 -6.66 -18.09
C LEU A 81 -8.88 -7.47 -18.33
N ALA A 82 -8.81 -8.58 -19.08
CA ALA A 82 -9.95 -9.46 -19.32
C ALA A 82 -10.25 -10.43 -18.14
N GLN A 83 -9.32 -10.57 -17.20
CA GLN A 83 -9.49 -11.41 -16.02
C GLN A 83 -10.41 -10.78 -14.96
N ASP A 84 -10.98 -11.62 -14.09
CA ASP A 84 -11.63 -11.15 -12.88
C ASP A 84 -10.62 -10.57 -11.88
N ARG A 85 -11.15 -9.83 -10.88
CA ARG A 85 -10.31 -9.11 -9.92
C ARG A 85 -9.43 -10.01 -9.05
N THR A 86 -9.89 -11.22 -8.75
CA THR A 86 -9.13 -12.19 -7.94
C THR A 86 -7.93 -12.70 -8.75
N ALA A 87 -8.17 -13.08 -10.00
CA ALA A 87 -7.11 -13.50 -10.92
C ALA A 87 -6.10 -12.37 -11.18
N GLN A 88 -6.58 -11.13 -11.38
CA GLN A 88 -5.70 -9.96 -11.50
C GLN A 88 -4.83 -9.76 -10.25
N ASN A 89 -5.42 -9.82 -9.05
CA ASN A 89 -4.67 -9.68 -7.80
C ASN A 89 -3.59 -10.76 -7.66
N GLN A 90 -3.91 -12.01 -8.03
CA GLN A 90 -2.97 -13.11 -8.00
C GLN A 90 -1.83 -12.89 -9.01
N GLN A 91 -2.14 -12.57 -10.27
CA GLN A 91 -1.13 -12.35 -11.31
C GLN A 91 -0.16 -11.21 -10.92
N LEU A 92 -0.69 -10.10 -10.39
CA LEU A 92 0.15 -8.98 -9.96
C LEU A 92 1.06 -9.35 -8.77
N LEU A 93 0.56 -10.13 -7.82
CA LEU A 93 1.36 -10.58 -6.67
C LEU A 93 2.47 -11.53 -7.12
N GLU A 94 2.16 -12.45 -8.02
CA GLU A 94 3.12 -13.42 -8.55
C GLU A 94 4.22 -12.76 -9.35
N LEU A 95 3.86 -11.86 -10.26
CA LEU A 95 4.83 -11.07 -11.01
C LEU A 95 5.74 -10.26 -10.07
N LEU A 96 5.16 -9.63 -9.04
CA LEU A 96 5.94 -8.89 -8.05
C LEU A 96 6.90 -9.81 -7.28
N ARG A 97 6.45 -11.00 -6.88
CA ARG A 97 7.23 -12.01 -6.18
C ARG A 97 8.42 -12.45 -7.02
N GLU A 98 8.19 -12.83 -8.27
CA GLU A 98 9.21 -13.30 -9.21
C GLU A 98 10.23 -12.19 -9.49
N CYS A 99 9.78 -10.98 -9.82
CA CYS A 99 10.67 -9.84 -10.07
C CYS A 99 11.57 -9.54 -8.87
N LEU A 100 11.03 -9.57 -7.65
CA LEU A 100 11.82 -9.31 -6.44
C LEU A 100 12.82 -10.44 -6.15
N MET A 101 12.46 -11.70 -6.41
CA MET A 101 13.37 -12.84 -6.28
C MET A 101 14.52 -12.75 -7.29
N ASP A 102 14.22 -12.37 -8.53
CA ASP A 102 15.23 -12.16 -9.56
C ASP A 102 16.19 -11.04 -9.15
N ILE A 103 15.65 -9.89 -8.74
CA ILE A 103 16.45 -8.76 -8.23
C ILE A 103 17.33 -9.21 -7.04
N ALA A 104 16.80 -10.01 -6.11
CA ALA A 104 17.55 -10.48 -4.94
C ALA A 104 18.75 -11.37 -5.33
N ASN A 105 18.64 -12.12 -6.42
CA ASN A 105 19.64 -13.11 -6.83
C ASN A 105 20.65 -12.60 -7.87
N ARG A 106 20.47 -11.42 -8.47
CA ARG A 106 21.35 -10.87 -9.53
C ARG A 106 22.82 -10.77 -9.14
N LYS A 107 23.11 -10.52 -7.85
CA LYS A 107 24.48 -10.40 -7.32
C LYS A 107 24.98 -11.67 -6.62
N GLY A 108 24.27 -12.79 -6.80
CA GLY A 108 24.50 -14.06 -6.14
C GLY A 108 23.30 -14.49 -5.28
N PRO A 109 23.24 -15.76 -4.85
CA PRO A 109 22.11 -16.28 -4.08
C PRO A 109 21.85 -15.47 -2.80
N ASN A 110 20.59 -15.06 -2.60
CA ASN A 110 20.15 -14.39 -1.37
C ASN A 110 18.96 -15.14 -0.73
N PRO A 111 19.20 -16.29 -0.06
CA PRO A 111 18.14 -17.12 0.50
C PRO A 111 17.27 -16.40 1.53
N GLN A 112 17.85 -15.47 2.29
CA GLN A 112 17.12 -14.69 3.30
C GLN A 112 16.09 -13.77 2.65
N ALA A 113 16.48 -13.02 1.60
CA ALA A 113 15.54 -12.18 0.86
C ALA A 113 14.47 -13.02 0.17
N VAL A 114 14.85 -14.11 -0.49
CA VAL A 114 13.90 -15.01 -1.17
C VAL A 114 12.87 -15.58 -0.18
N GLN A 115 13.31 -16.04 0.99
CA GLN A 115 12.40 -16.53 2.02
C GLN A 115 11.44 -15.44 2.51
N ALA A 116 11.94 -14.23 2.74
CA ALA A 116 11.12 -13.09 3.17
C ALA A 116 10.10 -12.67 2.10
N ILE A 117 10.50 -12.66 0.82
CA ILE A 117 9.64 -12.35 -0.32
C ILE A 117 8.50 -13.38 -0.43
N ASN A 118 8.84 -14.67 -0.36
CA ASN A 118 7.84 -15.74 -0.39
C ASN A 118 6.87 -15.66 0.78
N ALA A 119 7.38 -15.49 2.00
CA ALA A 119 6.56 -15.37 3.19
C ALA A 119 5.60 -14.16 3.14
N ALA A 120 6.06 -13.03 2.57
CA ALA A 120 5.22 -11.85 2.37
C ALA A 120 4.10 -12.11 1.35
N ALA A 121 4.41 -12.77 0.23
CA ALA A 121 3.41 -13.14 -0.77
C ALA A 121 2.37 -14.12 -0.20
N ASP A 122 2.82 -15.18 0.47
CA ASP A 122 1.94 -16.15 1.11
C ASP A 122 1.02 -15.47 2.15
N ALA A 123 1.56 -14.51 2.90
CA ALA A 123 0.79 -13.73 3.88
C ALA A 123 -0.28 -12.83 3.23
N VAL A 124 -0.06 -12.33 1.99
CA VAL A 124 -1.08 -11.60 1.21
C VAL A 124 -2.19 -12.55 0.79
N VAL A 125 -1.84 -13.72 0.25
CA VAL A 125 -2.80 -14.75 -0.18
C VAL A 125 -3.64 -15.26 1.00
N GLN A 126 -3.01 -15.55 2.14
CA GLN A 126 -3.69 -15.98 3.38
C GLN A 126 -4.71 -14.95 3.88
N ARG A 127 -4.49 -13.67 3.59
CA ARG A 127 -5.40 -12.57 3.92
C ARG A 127 -6.42 -12.28 2.81
N GLN A 128 -6.45 -13.11 1.78
CA GLN A 128 -7.39 -13.00 0.67
C GLN A 128 -7.36 -11.61 0.02
N PHE A 129 -6.16 -11.02 -0.08
CA PHE A 129 -5.94 -9.67 -0.63
C PHE A 129 -6.69 -8.55 0.12
N GLN A 130 -6.94 -8.74 1.42
CA GLN A 130 -7.55 -7.75 2.30
C GLN A 130 -6.70 -7.52 3.54
N LEU A 131 -6.21 -6.29 3.72
CA LEU A 131 -5.38 -5.94 4.88
C LEU A 131 -5.91 -4.69 5.57
N THR A 132 -6.20 -4.82 6.86
CA THR A 132 -6.55 -3.69 7.73
C THR A 132 -5.44 -3.46 8.75
N LEU A 133 -4.84 -2.27 8.73
CA LEU A 133 -3.71 -1.89 9.55
C LEU A 133 -4.12 -0.83 10.58
N PRO A 134 -3.99 -1.10 11.90
CA PRO A 134 -4.26 -0.10 12.92
C PRO A 134 -3.17 0.97 12.96
N ILE A 135 -3.57 2.23 12.98
CA ILE A 135 -2.68 3.40 12.99
C ILE A 135 -2.67 4.00 14.39
N LYS A 136 -2.00 3.29 15.31
CA LYS A 136 -2.00 3.58 16.76
C LYS A 136 -1.67 5.03 17.11
N LYS A 137 -0.76 5.67 16.37
CA LYS A 137 -0.37 7.08 16.60
C LYS A 137 -1.54 8.06 16.44
N LEU A 138 -2.52 7.73 15.59
CA LEU A 138 -3.70 8.56 15.35
C LEU A 138 -4.85 8.21 16.30
N GLY A 139 -4.85 7.02 16.90
CA GLY A 139 -5.84 6.66 17.92
C GLY A 139 -5.75 7.57 19.14
N LYS A 140 -6.91 7.93 19.71
CA LYS A 140 -7.02 8.81 20.88
C LYS A 140 -8.13 8.33 21.81
N ARG A 141 -8.00 8.67 23.09
CA ARG A 141 -9.05 8.47 24.10
C ARG A 141 -9.27 9.78 24.84
N SER A 142 -10.52 10.12 25.08
CA SER A 142 -10.88 11.30 25.87
C SER A 142 -10.32 11.19 27.30
N LYS A 143 -10.15 12.33 27.97
CA LYS A 143 -9.59 12.38 29.34
C LYS A 143 -10.47 11.63 30.35
N ASP A 144 -11.79 11.75 30.20
CA ASP A 144 -12.80 11.05 31.01
C ASP A 144 -12.97 9.57 30.63
N ARG A 145 -12.24 9.11 29.60
CA ARG A 145 -12.24 7.74 29.07
C ARG A 145 -13.58 7.27 28.50
N LYS A 146 -14.56 8.17 28.33
CA LYS A 146 -15.88 7.83 27.81
C LYS A 146 -15.94 7.71 26.29
N SER A 147 -15.01 8.37 25.59
CA SER A 147 -14.91 8.31 24.14
C SER A 147 -13.54 7.84 23.68
N ARG A 148 -13.51 7.01 22.64
CA ARG A 148 -12.30 6.45 22.02
C ARG A 148 -12.41 6.54 20.51
N VAL A 149 -11.30 6.87 19.87
CA VAL A 149 -11.14 6.84 18.42
C VAL A 149 -9.99 5.93 18.07
N GLU A 150 -10.24 4.96 17.20
CA GLU A 150 -9.24 4.08 16.60
C GLU A 150 -9.20 4.34 15.11
N VAL A 151 -8.01 4.33 14.51
CA VAL A 151 -7.84 4.65 13.09
C VAL A 151 -7.22 3.46 12.38
N PHE A 152 -7.73 3.18 11.19
CA PHE A 152 -7.34 2.04 10.39
C PHE A 152 -7.08 2.47 8.94
N ARG A 153 -6.09 1.82 8.33
CA ARG A 153 -5.83 1.84 6.89
C ARG A 153 -6.26 0.50 6.30
N ARG A 154 -7.20 0.51 5.36
CA ARG A 154 -7.70 -0.66 4.65
C ARG A 154 -7.08 -0.69 3.24
N LEU A 155 -6.57 -1.84 2.85
CA LEU A 155 -5.98 -2.12 1.54
C LEU A 155 -6.69 -3.33 0.94
N ASP A 156 -7.38 -3.16 -0.18
CA ASP A 156 -7.94 -4.23 -1.01
C ASP A 156 -8.40 -3.70 -2.37
N SER A 157 -8.92 -4.56 -3.24
CA SER A 157 -9.38 -4.17 -4.57
C SER A 157 -10.75 -3.48 -4.60
N GLU A 158 -11.55 -3.55 -3.53
CA GLU A 158 -12.86 -2.89 -3.43
C GLU A 158 -12.69 -1.40 -3.12
N VAL A 159 -11.81 -1.08 -2.17
CA VAL A 159 -11.60 0.31 -1.70
C VAL A 159 -10.28 0.92 -2.17
N GLY A 160 -9.41 0.14 -2.79
CA GLY A 160 -8.03 0.53 -3.07
C GLY A 160 -7.23 0.70 -1.77
N GLU A 161 -6.76 1.91 -1.50
CA GLU A 161 -6.32 2.36 -0.19
C GLU A 161 -7.34 3.33 0.41
N ALA A 162 -7.95 2.95 1.54
CA ALA A 162 -8.88 3.78 2.26
C ALA A 162 -8.54 3.90 3.75
N TRP A 163 -8.92 5.02 4.35
CA TRP A 163 -8.69 5.30 5.76
C TRP A 163 -10.02 5.52 6.47
N TYR A 164 -10.20 4.91 7.63
CA TYR A 164 -11.39 5.12 8.45
C TYR A 164 -11.03 5.18 9.92
N CYS A 165 -11.93 5.75 10.71
CA CYS A 165 -11.89 5.65 12.15
C CYS A 165 -13.13 4.94 12.71
N GLU A 166 -12.94 4.26 13.82
CA GLU A 166 -14.00 3.75 14.67
C GLU A 166 -14.11 4.65 15.90
N VAL A 167 -15.28 5.24 16.11
CA VAL A 167 -15.56 6.16 17.21
C VAL A 167 -16.51 5.49 18.19
N THR A 168 -16.02 5.18 19.38
CA THR A 168 -16.86 4.77 20.52
C THR A 168 -17.18 6.01 21.33
N ARG A 169 -18.47 6.31 21.53
CA ARG A 169 -18.94 7.42 22.38
C ARG A 169 -19.52 6.90 23.70
N ALA A 170 -19.70 7.81 24.65
CA ALA A 170 -20.33 7.51 25.92
C ALA A 170 -21.71 6.86 25.72
N GLY A 171 -21.95 5.71 26.36
CA GLY A 171 -23.23 5.00 26.26
C GLY A 171 -23.45 4.23 24.95
N GLN A 172 -22.53 4.30 23.98
CA GLN A 172 -22.58 3.47 22.78
C GLN A 172 -21.81 2.17 23.00
N SER A 173 -22.47 1.04 22.76
CA SER A 173 -21.86 -0.29 22.82
C SER A 173 -21.09 -0.65 21.55
N THR A 174 -21.48 -0.10 20.41
CA THR A 174 -20.84 -0.35 19.11
C THR A 174 -20.10 0.90 18.62
N PRO A 175 -18.83 0.76 18.17
CA PRO A 175 -18.14 1.86 17.53
C PRO A 175 -18.81 2.26 16.21
N GLN A 176 -18.92 3.56 15.95
CA GLN A 176 -19.33 4.07 14.64
C GLN A 176 -18.13 4.13 13.70
N LYS A 177 -18.23 3.47 12.55
CA LYS A 177 -17.24 3.58 11.47
C LYS A 177 -17.47 4.85 10.65
N LEU A 178 -16.43 5.65 10.46
CA LEU A 178 -16.44 6.86 9.65
C LEU A 178 -15.26 6.83 8.67
N TRP A 179 -15.54 6.95 7.38
CA TRP A 179 -14.49 7.11 6.36
C TRP A 179 -13.82 8.47 6.50
N MET A 180 -12.49 8.47 6.48
CA MET A 180 -11.64 9.66 6.52
C MET A 180 -11.15 10.06 5.12
N SER A 181 -11.25 9.16 4.15
CA SER A 181 -10.87 9.36 2.76
C SER A 181 -12.03 9.00 1.84
N ASP A 182 -11.99 9.51 0.62
CA ASP A 182 -12.83 9.04 -0.48
C ASP A 182 -12.58 7.55 -0.73
N VAL A 183 -13.62 6.86 -1.18
CA VAL A 183 -13.59 5.44 -1.53
C VAL A 183 -14.17 5.30 -2.95
N PRO A 184 -13.43 4.71 -3.90
CA PRO A 184 -12.09 4.14 -3.76
C PRO A 184 -10.97 5.19 -3.67
N GLY A 185 -9.89 4.85 -2.96
CA GLY A 185 -8.67 5.67 -2.90
C GLY A 185 -7.48 4.96 -3.56
N PHE A 186 -6.58 5.70 -4.21
CA PHE A 186 -5.46 5.13 -4.98
C PHE A 186 -4.09 5.74 -4.64
N ILE A 187 -4.02 6.47 -3.53
CA ILE A 187 -2.82 7.19 -3.11
C ILE A 187 -2.52 6.91 -1.65
N ASP A 188 -1.23 6.83 -1.33
CA ASP A 188 -0.77 6.77 0.04
C ASP A 188 -1.07 8.09 0.77
N ARG A 189 -1.96 8.03 1.77
CA ARG A 189 -2.36 9.19 2.58
C ARG A 189 -1.66 9.30 3.94
N ARG A 190 -0.57 8.55 4.18
CA ARG A 190 0.17 8.56 5.47
C ARG A 190 0.67 9.94 5.91
N ASP A 191 1.05 10.80 4.96
CA ASP A 191 1.47 12.19 5.25
C ASP A 191 0.29 13.18 5.27
N TYR A 192 -0.85 12.80 4.69
CA TYR A 192 -2.11 13.55 4.80
C TYR A 192 -2.77 13.33 6.17
N PHE A 193 -2.73 12.12 6.72
CA PHE A 193 -3.19 11.79 8.08
C PHE A 193 -1.98 11.62 9.03
N LYS A 194 -1.35 12.74 9.42
CA LYS A 194 -0.04 12.69 10.10
C LYS A 194 -0.14 12.55 11.61
N THR A 195 -0.92 13.44 12.24
CA THR A 195 -1.08 13.57 13.69
C THR A 195 -2.54 13.73 14.05
N ALA A 196 -2.92 13.35 15.27
CA ALA A 196 -4.27 13.55 15.77
C ALA A 196 -4.26 14.09 17.20
N GLU A 197 -5.31 14.80 17.57
CA GLU A 197 -5.53 15.32 18.92
C GLU A 197 -7.02 15.30 19.27
N ILE A 198 -7.32 15.41 20.56
CA ILE A 198 -8.67 15.72 21.05
C ILE A 198 -8.63 17.16 21.55
N SER A 199 -9.46 18.01 20.96
CA SER A 199 -9.61 19.40 21.36
C SER A 199 -11.08 19.67 21.69
N GLY A 200 -11.36 20.04 22.94
CA GLY A 200 -12.73 20.13 23.44
C GLY A 200 -13.48 18.81 23.27
N ASN A 201 -14.53 18.84 22.45
CA ASN A 201 -15.38 17.69 22.14
C ASN A 201 -15.16 17.13 20.72
N SER A 202 -14.07 17.49 20.05
CA SER A 202 -13.73 17.03 18.70
C SER A 202 -12.49 16.17 18.71
N TYR A 203 -12.51 15.14 17.86
CA TYR A 203 -11.31 14.46 17.39
C TYR A 203 -10.85 15.11 16.08
N ILE A 204 -9.60 15.56 16.04
CA ILE A 204 -9.03 16.32 14.93
C ILE A 204 -7.79 15.60 14.40
N VAL A 205 -7.72 15.44 13.08
CA VAL A 205 -6.54 14.92 12.39
C VAL A 205 -5.93 16.02 11.53
N LYS A 206 -4.60 16.14 11.61
CA LYS A 206 -3.82 17.14 10.87
C LYS A 206 -2.84 16.46 9.91
N SER A 207 -2.64 17.11 8.77
CA SER A 207 -1.59 16.78 7.80
C SER A 207 -0.20 17.07 8.33
N ARG A 208 0.82 16.62 7.60
CA ARG A 208 2.22 16.94 7.89
C ARG A 208 2.50 18.45 7.98
N LEU A 209 1.69 19.27 7.31
CA LEU A 209 1.79 20.74 7.33
C LEU A 209 0.95 21.37 8.47
N GLY A 210 0.40 20.58 9.38
CA GLY A 210 -0.42 21.06 10.50
C GLY A 210 -1.84 21.47 10.13
N ARG A 211 -2.26 21.37 8.87
CA ARG A 211 -3.64 21.67 8.43
C ARG A 211 -4.59 20.59 8.89
N VAL A 212 -5.77 20.97 9.40
CA VAL A 212 -6.86 20.04 9.70
C VAL A 212 -7.35 19.41 8.39
N VAL A 213 -7.45 18.08 8.37
CA VAL A 213 -7.87 17.30 7.19
C VAL A 213 -9.05 16.37 7.47
N PHE A 214 -9.37 16.17 8.74
CA PHE A 214 -10.52 15.39 9.18
C PHE A 214 -10.88 15.80 10.61
N GLU A 215 -12.17 15.92 10.88
CA GLU A 215 -12.71 16.23 12.20
C GLU A 215 -14.03 15.48 12.41
N THR A 216 -14.25 14.97 13.62
CA THR A 216 -15.52 14.35 14.01
C THR A 216 -15.85 14.61 15.49
N PRO A 217 -17.13 14.84 15.84
CA PRO A 217 -17.54 15.05 17.23
C PRO A 217 -17.47 13.76 18.06
N LEU A 218 -17.12 13.92 19.35
CA LEU A 218 -17.00 12.85 20.34
C LEU A 218 -18.18 12.72 21.31
N ALA A 219 -19.14 13.66 21.27
CA ALA A 219 -20.45 13.54 21.91
C ALA A 219 -21.53 13.25 20.86
#